data_AF-A0A8T7IZN0-F1
#
_entry.id   AF-A0A8T7IZN0-F1
#
_cell.length_a   1.000
_cell.length_b   1.000
_cell.length_c   1.000
_cell.angle_alpha   90.00
_cell.angle_beta   90.00
_cell.angle_gamma   90.00
#
_symmetry.space_group_name_H-M   'P 1'
#
loop_
_entity.id
_entity.type
_entity.pdbx_description
1 polymer ?
#
loop_
_entity_poly.entity_id
_entity_poly.type
_entity_poly.pdbx_seq_one_letter_code
_entity_poly.pdbx_strand_id
1 'polypeptide(L)'
;MIEDTLENGEEITSQEQLEEVVSQIDVNEVLQAAAIIKAVVDEGKPLPEGTNTVLELVRNKEVKDQFVEDLLEEDPNFIDDIVQDILDDPVLVPEDNSFDVAQKFFAVKLGDYQNLTSEVINLDDDSTGTWSTFYGSFDVTWQKVDKKYQVQFEDNAFIRTVCNDEGDIEVCRDGYLKSAVINKLPHSGADT
;
A
#
# COMPACT_ATOMS: atom_id res chain seq x y z
N MET A 1 10.80 14.58 -14.31
CA MET A 1 10.74 16.02 -13.97
C MET A 1 9.39 16.47 -14.45
N ILE A 2 8.48 16.84 -13.54
CA ILE A 2 7.16 17.32 -13.93
C ILE A 2 7.39 18.71 -14.52
N GLU A 3 7.16 18.85 -15.82
CA GLU A 3 7.08 20.18 -16.42
C GLU A 3 5.78 20.79 -15.91
N ASP A 4 5.81 22.04 -15.41
CA ASP A 4 4.61 22.80 -14.99
C ASP A 4 3.74 23.20 -16.21
N THR A 5 3.84 22.44 -17.29
CA THR A 5 3.19 22.69 -18.57
C THR A 5 2.56 21.39 -19.07
N LEU A 6 1.31 21.49 -19.52
CA LEU A 6 0.62 20.45 -20.28
C LEU A 6 1.38 20.13 -21.58
N GLU A 7 1.12 18.99 -22.24
CA GLU A 7 1.74 18.61 -23.55
C GLU A 7 1.63 19.72 -24.62
N ASN A 8 0.66 20.61 -24.49
CA ASN A 8 0.43 21.76 -25.36
C ASN A 8 1.21 23.05 -24.95
N GLY A 9 2.02 23.00 -23.90
CA GLY A 9 2.82 24.11 -23.39
C GLY A 9 2.06 25.11 -22.49
N GLU A 10 0.85 24.77 -22.04
CA GLU A 10 0.00 25.64 -21.23
C GLU A 10 0.28 25.45 -19.73
N GLU A 11 0.41 26.56 -18.99
CA GLU A 11 0.79 26.58 -17.57
C GLU A 11 -0.30 25.92 -16.70
N ILE A 12 0.10 25.02 -15.80
CA ILE A 12 -0.81 24.33 -14.88
C ILE A 12 -1.28 25.33 -13.82
N THR A 13 -2.57 25.70 -13.82
CA THR A 13 -3.12 26.72 -12.90
C THR A 13 -4.22 26.20 -11.98
N SER A 14 -4.61 24.93 -12.11
CA SER A 14 -5.64 24.30 -11.27
C SER A 14 -5.24 22.89 -10.81
N GLN A 15 -5.86 22.46 -9.71
CA GLN A 15 -5.70 21.11 -9.16
C GLN A 15 -6.18 20.02 -10.15
N GLU A 16 -7.24 20.31 -10.92
CA GLU A 16 -7.78 19.38 -11.92
C GLU A 16 -6.78 19.17 -13.08
N GLN A 17 -6.14 20.25 -13.55
CA GLN A 17 -5.08 20.17 -14.56
C GLN A 17 -3.85 19.42 -14.04
N LEU A 18 -3.50 19.61 -12.77
CA LEU A 18 -2.39 18.89 -12.14
C LEU A 18 -2.69 17.39 -12.04
N GLU A 19 -3.89 17.01 -11.63
CA GLU A 19 -4.30 15.60 -11.55
C GLU A 19 -4.31 14.93 -12.92
N GLU A 20 -4.75 15.64 -13.97
CA GLU A 20 -4.69 15.16 -15.35
C GLU A 20 -3.23 14.90 -15.79
N VAL A 21 -2.32 15.84 -15.56
CA VAL A 21 -0.90 15.69 -15.88
C VAL A 21 -0.26 14.54 -15.09
N VAL A 22 -0.53 14.45 -13.79
CA VAL A 22 -0.02 13.36 -12.94
C VAL A 22 -0.51 12.00 -13.43
N SER A 23 -1.76 11.91 -13.91
CA SER A 23 -2.31 10.66 -14.45
C SER A 23 -1.63 10.18 -15.74
N GLN A 24 -0.98 11.07 -16.47
CA GLN A 24 -0.26 10.77 -17.71
C GLN A 24 1.21 10.36 -17.47
N ILE A 25 1.71 10.50 -16.25
CA ILE A 25 3.10 10.15 -15.89
C ILE A 25 3.24 8.63 -15.84
N ASP A 26 4.17 8.10 -16.63
CA ASP A 26 4.59 6.70 -16.49
C ASP A 26 5.50 6.56 -15.26
N VAL A 27 4.93 5.99 -14.19
CA VAL A 27 5.62 5.77 -12.92
C VAL A 27 6.87 4.91 -13.10
N ASN A 28 6.86 3.95 -14.03
CA ASN A 28 8.01 3.09 -14.28
C ASN A 28 9.14 3.89 -14.94
N GLU A 29 8.83 4.79 -15.88
CA GLU A 29 9.83 5.65 -16.49
C GLU A 29 10.44 6.61 -15.46
N VAL A 30 9.63 7.13 -14.53
CA VAL A 30 10.12 7.97 -13.43
C VAL A 30 11.03 7.20 -12.48
N LEU A 31 10.63 5.99 -12.08
CA LEU A 31 11.45 5.13 -11.21
C LEU A 31 12.77 4.74 -11.90
N GLN A 32 12.72 4.39 -13.18
CA GLN A 32 13.92 4.09 -13.95
C GLN A 32 14.85 5.30 -14.07
N ALA A 33 14.30 6.49 -14.34
CA ALA A 33 15.08 7.72 -14.36
C ALA A 33 15.72 8.03 -13.00
N ALA A 34 14.98 7.82 -11.90
CA ALA A 34 15.49 7.97 -10.54
C ALA A 34 16.61 6.95 -10.25
N ALA A 35 16.45 5.70 -10.68
CA ALA A 35 17.46 4.66 -10.53
C ALA A 35 18.75 5.00 -11.28
N ILE A 36 18.65 5.54 -12.50
CA ILE A 36 19.82 6.01 -13.28
C ILE A 36 20.53 7.17 -12.56
N ILE A 37 19.77 8.12 -11.99
CA ILE A 37 20.35 9.21 -11.20
C ILE A 37 21.09 8.66 -10.00
N LYS A 38 20.47 7.74 -9.25
CA LYS A 38 21.06 7.10 -8.08
C LYS A 38 22.31 6.30 -8.43
N ALA A 39 22.30 5.55 -9.54
CA ALA A 39 23.45 4.80 -10.04
C ALA A 39 24.68 5.69 -10.30
N VAL A 40 24.47 6.88 -10.87
CA VAL A 40 25.58 7.80 -11.15
C VAL A 40 26.03 8.58 -9.91
N VAL A 41 25.08 9.04 -9.09
CA VAL A 41 25.36 9.93 -7.96
C VAL A 41 25.82 9.18 -6.72
N ASP A 42 25.16 8.08 -6.37
CA ASP A 42 25.38 7.35 -5.13
C ASP A 42 26.32 6.15 -5.37
N GLU A 43 26.04 5.34 -6.40
CA GLU A 43 26.86 4.16 -6.75
C GLU A 43 28.13 4.53 -7.57
N GLY A 44 28.27 5.80 -7.95
CA GLY A 44 29.46 6.33 -8.61
C GLY A 44 29.71 5.76 -10.02
N LYS A 45 28.66 5.26 -10.70
CA LYS A 45 28.79 4.81 -12.09
C LYS A 45 29.20 5.98 -12.99
N PRO A 46 30.18 5.79 -13.88
CA PRO A 46 30.64 6.87 -14.73
C PRO A 46 29.54 7.30 -15.72
N LEU A 47 29.47 8.60 -16.00
CA LEU A 47 28.61 9.07 -17.08
C LEU A 47 29.08 8.50 -18.42
N PRO A 48 28.15 8.02 -19.29
CA PRO A 48 28.50 7.52 -20.60
C PRO A 48 28.99 8.64 -21.52
N GLU A 49 29.79 8.27 -22.52
CA GLU A 49 30.30 9.21 -23.51
C GLU A 49 29.15 10.00 -24.17
N GLY A 50 29.38 11.29 -24.41
CA GLY A 50 28.37 12.17 -25.02
C GLY A 50 27.41 12.81 -24.00
N THR A 51 27.57 12.56 -22.70
CA THR A 51 26.85 13.26 -21.64
C THR A 51 27.82 13.87 -20.63
N ASN A 52 27.58 15.13 -20.24
CA ASN A 52 28.41 15.83 -19.25
C ASN A 52 27.73 15.93 -17.89
N THR A 53 26.41 15.70 -17.86
CA THR A 53 25.61 15.76 -16.64
C THR A 53 24.62 14.61 -16.60
N VAL A 54 24.24 14.20 -15.39
CA VAL A 54 23.18 13.19 -15.17
C VAL A 54 21.87 13.63 -15.82
N LEU A 55 21.61 14.94 -15.85
CA LEU A 55 20.39 15.47 -16.47
C LEU A 55 20.39 15.31 -17.99
N GLU A 56 21.55 15.48 -18.64
CA GLU A 56 21.70 15.21 -20.08
C GLU A 56 21.50 13.73 -20.40
N LEU A 57 22.02 12.84 -19.54
CA LEU A 57 21.83 11.39 -19.67
C LEU A 57 20.35 11.01 -19.63
N VAL A 58 19.61 11.41 -18.59
CA VAL A 58 18.21 11.02 -18.42
C VAL A 58 17.30 11.61 -19.52
N ARG A 59 17.68 12.73 -20.13
CA ARG A 59 16.94 13.37 -21.24
C ARG A 59 17.25 12.78 -22.61
N ASN A 60 18.39 12.12 -22.78
CA ASN A 60 18.79 11.53 -24.05
C ASN A 60 18.42 10.04 -24.07
N LYS A 61 17.27 9.72 -24.68
CA LYS A 61 16.76 8.35 -24.73
C LYS A 61 17.76 7.32 -25.26
N GLU A 62 18.47 7.64 -26.35
CA GLU A 62 19.40 6.70 -26.98
C GLU A 62 20.61 6.39 -26.08
N VAL A 63 21.20 7.42 -25.47
CA VAL A 63 22.34 7.24 -24.55
C VAL A 63 21.90 6.62 -23.23
N LYS A 64 20.69 6.95 -22.75
CA LYS A 64 20.06 6.36 -21.57
C LYS A 64 19.88 4.86 -21.75
N ASP A 65 19.30 4.43 -22.87
CA ASP A 65 19.00 3.03 -23.13
C ASP A 65 20.31 2.21 -23.23
N GLN A 66 21.34 2.74 -23.89
CA GLN A 66 22.67 2.11 -23.93
C GLN A 66 23.30 2.00 -22.54
N PHE A 67 23.22 3.06 -21.73
CA PHE A 67 23.76 3.04 -20.38
C PHE A 67 23.06 2.02 -19.49
N VAL A 68 21.75 1.85 -19.64
CA VAL A 68 20.98 0.82 -18.94
C VAL A 68 21.42 -0.57 -19.39
N GLU A 69 21.59 -0.80 -20.69
CA GLU A 69 22.10 -2.08 -21.21
C GLU A 69 23.48 -2.42 -20.63
N ASP A 70 24.41 -1.46 -20.61
CA ASP A 70 25.76 -1.65 -20.05
C ASP A 70 25.72 -2.03 -18.56
N LEU A 71 24.84 -1.40 -17.78
CA LEU A 71 24.65 -1.74 -16.37
C LEU A 71 24.11 -3.15 -16.17
N LEU A 72 23.15 -3.56 -17.01
CA LEU A 72 22.52 -4.88 -16.95
C LEU A 72 23.45 -6.00 -17.47
N GLU A 73 24.41 -5.67 -18.34
CA GLU A 73 25.47 -6.61 -18.73
C GLU A 73 26.42 -6.92 -17.57
N GLU A 74 26.74 -5.94 -16.73
CA GLU A 74 27.55 -6.13 -15.52
C GLU A 74 26.78 -6.89 -14.43
N ASP A 75 25.54 -6.47 -14.19
CA ASP A 75 24.64 -7.06 -13.20
C ASP A 75 23.17 -6.95 -13.66
N PRO A 76 22.53 -8.08 -14.04
CA PRO A 76 21.16 -8.10 -14.54
C PRO A 76 20.10 -7.56 -13.59
N ASN A 77 20.38 -7.49 -12.27
CA ASN A 77 19.41 -7.01 -11.28
C ASN A 77 19.71 -5.59 -10.81
N PHE A 78 20.79 -4.95 -11.29
CA PHE A 78 21.28 -3.68 -10.75
C PHE A 78 20.22 -2.58 -10.71
N ILE A 79 19.43 -2.45 -11.78
CA ILE A 79 18.36 -1.44 -11.86
C ILE A 79 17.22 -1.77 -10.91
N ASP A 80 16.81 -3.04 -10.84
CA ASP A 80 15.71 -3.48 -9.98
C ASP A 80 16.09 -3.33 -8.49
N ASP A 81 17.33 -3.64 -8.13
CA ASP A 81 17.85 -3.49 -6.78
C ASP A 81 17.85 -2.01 -6.36
N ILE A 82 18.30 -1.10 -7.24
CA ILE A 82 18.26 0.36 -6.97
C ILE A 82 16.83 0.87 -6.88
N VAL A 83 15.92 0.40 -7.74
CA VAL A 83 14.50 0.75 -7.66
C VAL A 83 13.93 0.32 -6.31
N GLN A 84 14.25 -0.89 -5.86
CA GLN A 84 13.81 -1.36 -4.56
C GLN A 84 14.39 -0.50 -3.42
N ASP A 85 15.66 -0.14 -3.49
CA ASP A 85 16.29 0.77 -2.52
C ASP A 85 15.64 2.17 -2.51
N ILE A 86 15.09 2.64 -3.64
CA ILE A 86 14.32 3.90 -3.70
C ILE A 86 12.96 3.73 -3.03
N LEU A 87 12.28 2.61 -3.29
CA LEU A 87 10.96 2.32 -2.72
C LEU A 87 11.01 2.12 -1.21
N ASP A 88 12.09 1.52 -0.72
CA ASP A 88 12.31 1.26 0.71
C ASP A 88 12.90 2.46 1.46
N ASP A 89 13.26 3.55 0.77
CA ASP A 89 13.78 4.77 1.40
C ASP A 89 12.62 5.62 1.97
N PRO A 90 12.45 5.68 3.30
CA PRO A 90 11.35 6.41 3.93
C PRO A 90 11.47 7.94 3.77
N VAL A 91 12.64 8.46 3.34
CA VAL A 91 12.84 9.87 3.03
C VAL A 91 12.30 10.19 1.63
N LEU A 92 12.45 9.27 0.66
CA LEU A 92 12.01 9.45 -0.72
C LEU A 92 10.55 9.03 -0.92
N VAL A 93 10.14 7.96 -0.25
CA VAL A 93 8.78 7.43 -0.24
C VAL A 93 8.27 7.47 1.19
N PRO A 94 7.78 8.63 1.67
CA PRO A 94 7.22 8.72 3.01
C PRO A 94 6.05 7.74 3.14
N GLU A 95 6.08 6.92 4.20
CA GLU A 95 5.01 5.99 4.50
C GLU A 95 3.68 6.75 4.64
N ASP A 96 2.66 6.29 3.91
CA ASP A 96 1.29 6.79 4.02
C ASP A 96 0.68 6.32 5.36
N ASN A 97 1.00 7.09 6.40
CA ASN A 97 0.53 6.89 7.77
C ASN A 97 -0.95 7.28 7.97
N SER A 98 -1.70 7.62 6.90
CA SER A 98 -3.12 8.00 6.99
C SER A 98 -4.06 6.87 7.42
N PHE A 99 -3.48 5.69 7.71
CA PHE A 99 -4.15 4.54 8.28
C PHE A 99 -3.55 4.07 9.62
N ASP A 100 -2.46 4.67 10.10
CA ASP A 100 -1.80 4.33 11.38
C ASP A 100 -2.34 5.20 12.54
N VAL A 101 -3.66 5.35 12.61
CA VAL A 101 -4.30 6.04 13.73
C VAL A 101 -4.59 5.00 14.80
N ALA A 102 -3.79 5.02 15.88
CA ALA A 102 -4.00 4.37 17.18
C ALA A 102 -5.14 3.35 17.19
N GLN A 103 -4.77 2.07 17.06
CA GLN A 103 -5.53 1.03 16.37
C GLN A 103 -6.71 0.44 17.17
N LYS A 104 -7.62 1.32 17.60
CA LYS A 104 -8.89 0.95 18.19
C LYS A 104 -10.03 1.25 17.23
N PHE A 105 -10.61 0.21 16.66
CA PHE A 105 -11.72 0.29 15.71
C PHE A 105 -13.04 -0.03 16.39
N PHE A 106 -14.10 0.67 15.99
CA PHE A 106 -15.47 0.28 16.25
C PHE A 106 -16.03 -0.33 14.96
N ALA A 107 -16.24 -1.64 14.95
CA ALA A 107 -16.80 -2.33 13.81
C ALA A 107 -18.33 -2.45 13.95
N VAL A 108 -19.03 -2.06 12.89
CA VAL A 108 -20.49 -2.19 12.78
C VAL A 108 -20.79 -2.97 11.51
N LYS A 109 -21.69 -3.95 11.60
CA LYS A 109 -22.09 -4.75 10.46
C LYS A 109 -22.91 -3.89 9.49
N LEU A 110 -22.44 -3.80 8.24
CA LEU A 110 -23.15 -3.08 7.18
C LEU A 110 -24.59 -3.60 7.00
N GLY A 111 -25.56 -2.69 6.97
CA GLY A 111 -26.98 -3.01 6.82
C GLY A 111 -27.71 -3.34 8.13
N ASP A 112 -26.99 -3.40 9.26
CA ASP A 112 -27.55 -3.69 10.59
C ASP A 112 -27.32 -2.53 11.57
N TYR A 113 -27.56 -1.30 11.11
CA TYR A 113 -27.32 -0.07 11.87
C TYR A 113 -28.19 0.09 13.14
N GLN A 114 -29.20 -0.78 13.31
CA GLN A 114 -30.13 -0.74 14.45
C GLN A 114 -29.71 -1.69 15.58
N ASN A 115 -28.83 -2.66 15.32
CA ASN A 115 -28.22 -3.47 16.36
C ASN A 115 -27.00 -2.74 16.92
N LEU A 116 -27.13 -2.22 18.13
CA LEU A 116 -26.10 -1.48 18.88
C LEU A 116 -24.88 -2.32 19.30
N THR A 117 -24.68 -3.51 18.74
CA THR A 117 -23.50 -4.33 19.03
C THR A 117 -22.33 -3.85 18.18
N SER A 118 -21.78 -2.69 18.54
CA SER A 118 -20.48 -2.26 18.04
C SER A 118 -19.43 -3.22 18.60
N GLU A 119 -18.73 -3.91 17.71
CA GLU A 119 -17.57 -4.69 18.10
C GLU A 119 -16.38 -3.74 18.27
N VAL A 120 -15.48 -4.06 19.20
CA VAL A 120 -14.30 -3.25 19.48
C VAL A 120 -13.07 -4.06 19.12
N ILE A 121 -12.28 -3.56 18.19
CA ILE A 121 -11.04 -4.21 17.74
C ILE A 121 -9.89 -3.34 18.24
N ASN A 122 -8.97 -3.92 18.98
CA ASN A 122 -7.71 -3.31 19.38
C ASN A 122 -6.58 -4.07 18.69
N LEU A 123 -5.74 -3.39 17.92
CA LEU A 123 -4.58 -3.96 17.27
C LEU A 123 -3.32 -3.29 17.86
N ASP A 124 -2.49 -4.06 18.55
CA ASP A 124 -1.29 -3.56 19.21
C ASP A 124 -0.11 -3.58 18.22
N ASP A 125 0.83 -2.64 18.36
CA ASP A 125 1.95 -2.43 17.41
C ASP A 125 2.90 -3.64 17.28
N ASP A 126 2.79 -4.63 18.16
CA ASP A 126 3.56 -5.87 18.14
C ASP A 126 2.91 -6.99 17.30
N SER A 127 1.97 -6.63 16.42
CA SER A 127 1.19 -7.57 15.58
C SER A 127 0.21 -8.47 16.35
N THR A 128 -0.09 -8.13 17.61
CA THR A 128 -1.12 -8.79 18.43
C THR A 128 -2.32 -7.89 18.65
N GLY A 129 -3.37 -8.38 19.30
CA GLY A 129 -4.52 -7.55 19.62
C GLY A 129 -5.68 -8.33 20.20
N THR A 130 -6.81 -7.64 20.36
CA THR A 130 -8.05 -8.21 20.88
C THR A 130 -9.24 -7.76 20.04
N TRP A 131 -10.11 -8.69 19.69
CA TRP A 131 -11.41 -8.41 19.09
C TRP A 131 -12.52 -8.76 20.09
N SER A 132 -13.23 -7.75 20.57
CA SER A 132 -14.35 -7.89 21.48
C SER A 132 -15.68 -7.81 20.72
N THR A 133 -16.43 -8.91 20.74
CA THR A 133 -17.77 -9.03 20.17
C THR A 133 -18.81 -9.14 21.28
N PHE A 134 -20.08 -9.27 20.91
CA PHE A 134 -21.15 -9.60 21.86
C PHE A 134 -20.91 -10.94 22.59
N TYR A 135 -20.19 -11.87 21.96
CA TYR A 135 -19.99 -13.23 22.49
C TYR A 135 -18.75 -13.39 23.36
N GLY A 136 -17.86 -12.40 23.38
CA GLY A 136 -16.64 -12.43 24.16
C GLY A 136 -15.52 -11.61 23.54
N SER A 137 -14.37 -11.66 24.19
CA SER A 137 -13.12 -11.09 23.70
C SER A 137 -12.22 -12.21 23.23
N PHE A 138 -11.61 -12.02 22.07
CA PHE A 138 -10.77 -13.01 21.41
C PHE A 138 -9.42 -12.39 21.09
N ASP A 139 -8.35 -13.12 21.38
CA ASP A 139 -7.01 -12.71 21.01
C ASP A 139 -6.79 -12.92 19.51
N VAL A 140 -6.10 -11.95 18.90
CA VAL A 140 -5.83 -11.94 17.47
C VAL A 140 -4.38 -11.61 17.18
N THR A 141 -3.89 -12.11 16.06
CA THR A 141 -2.68 -11.62 15.39
C THR A 141 -3.07 -10.89 14.12
N TRP A 142 -2.26 -9.92 13.70
CA TRP A 142 -2.58 -9.11 12.53
C TRP A 142 -1.35 -8.68 11.74
N GLN A 143 -1.57 -8.36 10.46
CA GLN A 143 -0.56 -7.75 9.58
C GLN A 143 -1.22 -6.74 8.64
N LYS A 144 -0.48 -5.69 8.29
CA LYS A 144 -0.88 -4.70 7.28
C LYS A 144 -0.41 -5.19 5.90
N VAL A 145 -1.34 -5.32 4.96
CA VAL A 145 -1.06 -5.72 3.56
C VAL A 145 -1.87 -4.82 2.65
N ASP A 146 -1.21 -4.08 1.76
CA ASP A 146 -1.84 -3.23 0.73
C ASP A 146 -3.01 -2.37 1.27
N LYS A 147 -2.73 -1.58 2.31
CA LYS A 147 -3.71 -0.69 3.00
C LYS A 147 -4.89 -1.40 3.67
N LYS A 148 -4.75 -2.68 4.00
CA LYS A 148 -5.73 -3.50 4.73
C LYS A 148 -5.10 -4.13 5.95
N TYR A 149 -5.89 -4.41 6.98
CA TYR A 149 -5.46 -5.29 8.07
C TYR A 149 -6.01 -6.68 7.83
N GLN A 150 -5.12 -7.67 7.76
CA GLN A 150 -5.47 -9.07 7.82
C GLN A 150 -5.35 -9.53 9.26
N VAL A 151 -6.44 -10.06 9.82
CA VAL A 151 -6.54 -10.45 11.23
C VAL A 151 -6.81 -11.95 11.31
N GLN A 152 -6.13 -12.65 12.21
CA GLN A 152 -6.35 -14.05 12.53
C GLN A 152 -6.72 -14.21 14.00
N PHE A 153 -7.70 -15.08 14.27
CA PHE A 153 -8.14 -15.40 15.62
C PHE A 153 -7.37 -16.62 16.12
N GLU A 154 -6.69 -16.50 17.26
CA GLU A 154 -5.84 -17.57 17.80
C GLU A 154 -6.66 -18.84 18.11
N ASP A 155 -7.80 -18.68 18.79
CA ASP A 155 -8.67 -19.79 19.20
C ASP A 155 -9.94 -19.95 18.34
N ASN A 156 -10.04 -19.20 17.24
CA ASN A 156 -11.28 -18.94 16.49
C ASN A 156 -12.36 -18.25 17.35
N ALA A 157 -13.00 -17.20 16.83
CA ALA A 157 -14.04 -16.49 17.57
C ALA A 157 -15.42 -17.12 17.39
N PHE A 158 -16.09 -17.49 18.47
CA PHE A 158 -17.47 -17.96 18.41
C PHE A 158 -18.39 -16.86 17.85
N ILE A 159 -19.24 -17.21 16.88
CA ILE A 159 -20.16 -16.25 16.23
C ILE A 159 -21.63 -16.59 16.42
N ARG A 160 -22.01 -17.87 16.55
CA ARG A 160 -23.40 -18.32 16.77
C ARG A 160 -23.48 -19.83 16.90
N THR A 161 -24.58 -20.30 17.47
CA THR A 161 -25.06 -21.68 17.31
C THR A 161 -26.28 -21.68 16.38
N VAL A 162 -26.35 -22.65 15.47
CA VAL A 162 -27.52 -22.89 14.60
C VAL A 162 -28.02 -24.31 14.88
N CYS A 163 -29.28 -24.42 15.30
CA CYS A 163 -29.94 -25.70 15.51
C CYS A 163 -30.97 -25.93 14.41
N ASN A 164 -31.00 -27.15 13.85
CA ASN A 164 -31.99 -27.58 12.88
C ASN A 164 -32.52 -28.96 13.27
N ASP A 165 -33.81 -29.20 13.00
CA ASP A 165 -34.41 -30.52 13.18
C ASP A 165 -34.07 -31.43 11.99
N GLU A 166 -33.38 -32.53 12.26
CA GLU A 166 -33.08 -33.60 11.30
C GLU A 166 -33.93 -34.83 11.65
N GLY A 167 -35.23 -34.76 11.31
CA GLY A 167 -36.22 -35.77 11.70
C GLY A 167 -36.75 -35.50 13.11
N ASP A 168 -36.63 -36.47 14.03
CA ASP A 168 -37.02 -36.35 15.44
C ASP A 168 -35.85 -35.93 16.36
N ILE A 169 -34.71 -35.50 15.77
CA ILE A 169 -33.49 -35.13 16.49
C ILE A 169 -33.15 -33.68 16.18
N GLU A 170 -32.96 -32.86 17.22
CA GLU A 170 -32.42 -31.51 17.10
C GLU A 170 -30.88 -31.59 16.99
N VAL A 171 -30.34 -31.05 15.90
CA VAL A 171 -28.89 -31.00 15.66
C VAL A 171 -28.41 -29.56 15.71
N CYS A 172 -27.60 -29.23 16.71
CA CYS A 172 -26.98 -27.93 16.88
C CYS A 172 -25.53 -27.90 16.38
N ARG A 173 -25.15 -26.82 15.68
CA ARG A 173 -23.80 -26.60 15.16
C ARG A 173 -23.32 -25.20 15.54
N ASP A 174 -22.11 -25.12 16.06
CA ASP A 174 -21.45 -23.86 16.37
C ASP A 174 -20.66 -23.33 15.16
N GLY A 175 -20.73 -22.03 14.96
CA GLY A 175 -19.94 -21.29 13.99
C GLY A 175 -18.81 -20.53 14.67
N TYR A 176 -17.63 -20.55 14.05
CA TYR A 176 -16.46 -19.81 14.50
C TYR A 176 -15.82 -19.04 13.34
N LEU A 177 -15.37 -17.81 13.62
CA LEU A 177 -14.60 -16.95 12.71
C LEU A 177 -13.11 -17.24 12.90
N LYS A 178 -12.40 -17.52 11.81
CA LYS A 178 -10.95 -17.81 11.84
C LYS A 178 -10.10 -16.60 11.51
N SER A 179 -10.59 -15.77 10.59
CA SER A 179 -9.88 -14.60 10.11
C SER A 179 -10.85 -13.55 9.60
N ALA A 180 -10.35 -12.33 9.46
CA ALA A 180 -11.07 -11.19 8.92
C ALA A 180 -10.12 -10.27 8.14
N VAL A 181 -10.70 -9.48 7.23
CA VAL A 181 -9.98 -8.43 6.51
C VAL A 181 -10.69 -7.10 6.76
N ILE A 182 -9.96 -6.16 7.35
CA ILE A 182 -10.45 -4.81 7.62
C ILE A 182 -9.97 -3.90 6.49
N ASN A 183 -10.93 -3.26 5.82
CA ASN A 183 -10.67 -2.32 4.72
C ASN A 183 -11.03 -0.91 5.19
N LYS A 184 -10.22 0.09 4.79
CA LYS A 184 -10.65 1.49 4.83
C LYS A 184 -11.83 1.66 3.88
N LEU A 185 -12.88 2.37 4.30
CA LEU A 185 -13.96 2.71 3.39
C LEU A 185 -13.47 3.80 2.43
N PRO A 186 -13.88 3.78 1.15
CA PRO A 186 -13.62 4.90 0.25
C PRO A 186 -14.21 6.18 0.86
N HIS A 187 -13.43 7.26 0.88
CA HIS A 187 -13.78 8.55 1.51
C HIS A 187 -14.00 8.50 3.04
N SER A 188 -13.52 7.47 3.76
CA SER A 188 -13.46 7.52 5.23
C SER A 188 -12.18 8.19 5.69
N GLY A 189 -12.26 9.51 5.75
CA GLY A 189 -11.33 10.42 6.40
C GLY A 189 -12.08 11.73 6.57
N ALA A 190 -11.91 12.42 7.69
CA ALA A 190 -12.19 13.84 7.65
C ALA A 190 -11.11 14.41 6.72
N ASP A 191 -11.48 14.75 5.48
CA ASP A 191 -10.64 15.58 4.62
C ASP A 191 -10.46 16.90 5.39
N THR A 192 -9.32 17.04 6.07
CA THR A 192 -8.89 18.28 6.73
C THR A 192 -7.68 18.84 6.03
#